data_AF-A0A521ZM08-F1
#
_entry.id   AF-A0A521ZM08-F1
#
_cell.length_a   1.000
_cell.length_b   1.000
_cell.length_c   1.000
_cell.angle_alpha   90.00
_cell.angle_beta   90.00
_cell.angle_gamma   90.00
#
_symmetry.space_group_name_H-M   'P 1'
#
loop_
_entity.id
_entity.type
_entity.pdbx_description
1 polymer ?
#
loop_
_entity_poly.entity_id
_entity_poly.type
_entity_poly.pdbx_seq_one_letter_code
_entity_poly.pdbx_strand_id
1 'polypeptide(L)'
;MINPVTHIDGEIGELDAHLDHYPFSKGISHWFSKHNGYSSQEARHIVSVVDTHEKLSLKKAIFARDIAVRRRHQKGLYYQLPMRPLVMFMGLYIGKRGFLDGRAGFVYAILRAIYEYMIVLKAEELRQQG
;
A
#
# COMPACT_ATOMS: atom_id res chain seq x y z
N MET A 1 6.29 -12.89 0.97
CA MET A 1 6.34 -12.21 2.28
C MET A 1 6.15 -10.73 2.02
N ILE A 2 5.16 -10.10 2.65
CA ILE A 2 4.99 -8.63 2.58
C ILE A 2 5.94 -8.05 3.61
N ASN A 3 6.83 -7.14 3.21
CA ASN A 3 7.89 -6.57 4.05
C ASN A 3 8.77 -7.64 4.72
N PRO A 4 9.62 -8.35 3.94
CA PRO A 4 10.60 -9.24 4.54
C PRO A 4 11.50 -8.45 5.49
N VAL A 5 11.66 -8.95 6.71
CA VAL A 5 12.69 -8.48 7.63
C VAL A 5 13.96 -9.23 7.27
N THR A 6 14.98 -8.50 6.80
CA THR A 6 16.27 -9.10 6.50
C THR A 6 17.01 -9.32 7.81
N HIS A 7 17.27 -10.58 8.16
CA HIS A 7 18.19 -10.94 9.23
C HIS A 7 19.59 -11.01 8.64
N ILE A 8 20.55 -10.30 9.24
CA ILE A 8 21.93 -10.19 8.74
C ILE A 8 22.88 -10.57 9.87
N ASP A 9 23.78 -11.51 9.59
CA ASP A 9 24.88 -11.86 10.49
C ASP A 9 26.11 -11.02 10.10
N GLY A 10 26.13 -9.75 10.52
CA GLY A 10 27.19 -8.81 10.19
C GLY A 10 26.92 -7.39 10.67
N GLU A 11 27.86 -6.48 10.41
CA GLU A 11 27.74 -5.06 10.75
C GLU A 11 26.79 -4.35 9.78
N ILE A 12 25.89 -3.52 10.31
CA ILE A 12 24.92 -2.74 9.54
C ILE A 12 25.30 -1.26 9.65
N GLY A 13 25.34 -0.56 8.52
CA GLY A 13 25.54 0.89 8.47
C GLY A 13 24.31 1.62 7.94
N GLU A 14 24.21 2.91 8.27
CA GLU A 14 23.21 3.81 7.70
C GLU A 14 23.83 4.63 6.56
N LEU A 15 23.06 4.84 5.50
CA LEU A 15 23.44 5.73 4.40
C LEU A 15 22.94 7.14 4.71
N ASP A 16 23.82 8.13 4.66
CA ASP A 16 23.46 9.55 4.83
C ASP A 16 22.67 10.12 3.63
N ALA A 17 22.65 9.39 2.50
CA ALA A 17 22.01 9.81 1.26
C ALA A 17 20.71 9.04 0.97
N HIS A 18 19.81 9.70 0.25
CA HIS A 18 18.59 9.06 -0.24
C HIS A 18 18.91 8.12 -1.41
N LEU A 19 18.23 6.98 -1.45
CA LEU A 19 18.25 6.10 -2.60
C LEU A 19 17.26 6.59 -3.64
N ASP A 20 17.76 7.02 -4.80
CA ASP A 20 16.91 7.34 -5.95
C ASP A 20 16.25 6.07 -6.49
N HIS A 21 14.96 5.92 -6.19
CA HIS A 21 14.18 4.79 -6.65
C HIS A 21 13.43 5.15 -7.93
N TYR A 22 13.83 4.52 -9.04
CA TYR A 22 13.14 4.62 -10.34
C TYR A 22 12.19 3.43 -10.53
N PRO A 23 10.93 3.49 -10.07
CA PRO A 23 10.00 2.35 -10.07
C PRO A 23 9.65 1.84 -11.47
N PHE A 24 9.90 2.65 -12.50
CA PHE A 24 9.60 2.35 -13.90
C PHE A 24 10.85 2.07 -14.75
N SER A 25 12.05 1.99 -14.15
CA SER A 25 13.30 1.70 -14.87
C SER A 25 13.27 0.38 -15.65
N LYS A 26 12.45 -0.59 -15.21
CA LYS A 26 12.21 -1.88 -15.87
C LYS A 26 10.96 -1.92 -16.75
N GLY A 27 10.33 -0.77 -16.99
CA GLY A 27 9.13 -0.61 -17.81
C GLY A 27 7.80 -0.94 -17.13
N ILE A 28 6.71 -0.60 -17.81
CA ILE A 28 5.33 -0.74 -17.32
C ILE A 28 4.92 -2.22 -17.16
N SER A 29 5.35 -3.11 -18.06
CA SER A 29 5.05 -4.54 -17.95
C SER A 29 5.63 -5.16 -16.67
N HIS A 30 6.86 -4.78 -16.29
CA HIS A 30 7.45 -5.20 -15.02
C HIS A 30 6.68 -4.64 -13.82
N TRP A 31 6.26 -3.37 -13.91
CA TRP A 31 5.43 -2.75 -12.88
C TRP A 31 4.13 -3.55 -12.65
N PHE A 32 3.40 -3.89 -13.71
CA PHE A 32 2.16 -4.68 -13.60
C PHE A 32 2.39 -6.08 -13.04
N SER A 33 3.40 -6.81 -13.54
CA SER A 33 3.72 -8.16 -13.04
C SER A 33 4.03 -8.14 -11.54
N LYS A 34 4.88 -7.19 -11.10
CA LYS A 34 5.23 -7.02 -9.68
C LYS A 34 3.99 -6.67 -8.83
N HIS A 35 3.18 -5.71 -9.27
CA HIS A 35 1.99 -5.27 -8.52
C HIS A 35 0.89 -6.32 -8.51
N ASN A 36 0.81 -7.19 -9.51
CA ASN A 36 -0.06 -8.36 -9.49
C ASN A 36 0.36 -9.33 -8.36
N GLY A 37 1.66 -9.61 -8.24
CA GLY A 37 2.17 -10.46 -7.16
C GLY A 37 2.02 -9.81 -5.77
N TYR A 38 2.24 -8.51 -5.65
CA TYR A 38 2.05 -7.77 -4.40
C TYR A 38 0.59 -7.68 -4.00
N SER A 39 -0.33 -7.47 -4.95
CA SER A 39 -1.76 -7.37 -4.64
C SER A 39 -2.31 -8.69 -4.09
N SER A 40 -1.85 -9.83 -4.60
CA SER A 40 -2.20 -11.15 -4.03
C SER A 40 -1.69 -11.32 -2.61
N GLN A 41 -0.50 -10.82 -2.30
CA GLN A 41 0.02 -10.90 -0.93
C GLN A 41 -0.78 -9.99 0.00
N GLU A 42 -1.00 -8.73 -0.38
CA GLU A 42 -1.77 -7.76 0.42
C GLU A 42 -3.20 -8.25 0.65
N ALA A 43 -3.85 -8.83 -0.35
CA ALA A 43 -5.17 -9.44 -0.20
C ALA A 43 -5.19 -10.54 0.88
N ARG A 44 -4.22 -11.47 0.86
CA ARG A 44 -4.09 -12.50 1.90
C ARG A 44 -3.87 -11.89 3.29
N HIS A 45 -3.02 -10.88 3.39
CA HIS A 45 -2.77 -10.20 4.66
C HIS A 45 -4.02 -9.48 5.18
N ILE A 46 -4.80 -8.84 4.30
CA ILE A 46 -6.08 -8.21 4.67
C ILE A 46 -7.03 -9.27 5.22
N VAL A 47 -7.19 -10.42 4.55
CA VAL A 47 -8.07 -11.49 5.02
C VAL A 47 -7.59 -12.08 6.35
N SER A 48 -6.29 -12.33 6.52
CA SER A 48 -5.74 -12.88 7.77
C SER A 48 -5.87 -11.93 8.97
N VAL A 49 -5.88 -10.61 8.74
CA VAL A 49 -5.96 -9.62 9.83
C VAL A 49 -7.41 -9.36 10.26
N VAL A 50 -8.40 -9.59 9.40
CA VAL A 50 -9.82 -9.40 9.74
C VAL A 50 -10.28 -10.34 10.86
N ASP A 51 -9.69 -11.54 10.99
CA ASP A 51 -9.99 -12.46 12.10
C ASP A 51 -9.47 -11.96 13.45
N THR A 52 -8.48 -11.08 13.43
CA THR A 52 -8.01 -10.41 14.65
C THR A 52 -9.05 -9.33 14.97
N HIS A 53 -9.94 -9.57 15.94
CA HIS A 53 -10.99 -8.66 16.43
C HIS A 53 -10.44 -7.37 17.10
N GLU A 54 -9.36 -6.81 16.56
CA GLU A 54 -8.69 -5.61 17.07
C GLU A 54 -9.53 -4.38 16.71
N LYS A 55 -10.02 -3.66 17.73
CA LYS A 55 -10.78 -2.43 17.54
C LYS A 55 -9.89 -1.35 16.93
N LEU A 56 -10.12 -1.03 15.66
CA LEU A 56 -9.47 0.10 14.99
C LEU A 56 -9.84 1.40 15.69
N SER A 57 -8.85 2.28 15.89
CA SER A 57 -9.04 3.55 16.61
C SER A 57 -8.49 4.72 15.81
N LEU A 58 -9.36 5.67 15.46
CA LEU A 58 -8.97 6.95 14.84
C LEU A 58 -8.01 7.75 15.72
N LYS A 59 -8.22 7.72 17.05
CA LYS A 59 -7.32 8.40 18.00
C LYS A 59 -5.91 7.82 17.93
N LYS A 60 -5.76 6.49 17.88
CA LYS A 60 -4.45 5.85 17.72
C LYS A 60 -3.87 6.09 16.31
N ALA A 61 -4.69 6.12 15.27
CA ALA A 61 -4.25 6.40 13.91
C ALA A 61 -3.64 7.81 13.72
N ILE A 62 -3.98 8.77 14.59
CA ILE A 62 -3.47 10.15 14.52
C ILE A 62 -2.41 10.40 15.60
N PHE A 63 -2.68 10.00 16.85
CA PHE A 63 -1.93 10.44 18.03
C PHE A 63 -1.00 9.38 18.64
N ALA A 64 -0.97 8.14 18.13
CA ALA A 64 -0.04 7.14 18.67
C ALA A 64 1.42 7.57 18.44
N ARG A 65 2.24 7.47 19.50
CA ARG A 65 3.68 7.76 19.47
C ARG A 65 4.46 6.71 18.68
N ASP A 66 4.07 5.44 18.80
CA ASP A 66 4.63 4.34 18.03
C ASP A 66 4.16 4.39 16.57
N ILE A 67 5.12 4.47 15.65
CA ILE A 67 4.88 4.56 14.20
C ILE A 67 4.22 3.28 13.66
N ALA A 68 4.60 2.11 14.15
CA ALA A 68 4.04 0.83 13.71
C ALA A 68 2.57 0.73 14.12
N VAL A 69 2.24 1.08 15.36
CA VAL A 69 0.86 1.13 15.86
C VAL A 69 0.04 2.15 15.06
N ARG A 70 0.58 3.34 14.84
CA ARG A 70 -0.11 4.39 14.07
C ARG A 70 -0.41 3.94 12.64
N ARG A 71 0.61 3.41 11.93
CA ARG A 71 0.46 2.90 10.55
C ARG A 71 -0.51 1.73 10.47
N ARG A 72 -0.52 0.83 11.46
CA ARG A 72 -1.48 -0.28 11.53
C ARG A 72 -2.91 0.25 11.56
N HIS A 73 -3.24 1.16 12.47
CA HIS A 73 -4.60 1.71 12.56
C HIS A 73 -4.97 2.55 11.33
N GLN A 74 -4.04 3.34 10.77
CA GLN A 74 -4.26 4.07 9.51
C GLN A 74 -4.59 3.13 8.36
N LYS A 75 -3.81 2.06 8.18
CA LYS A 75 -4.05 1.05 7.14
C LYS A 75 -5.38 0.33 7.36
N GLY A 76 -5.67 -0.10 8.59
CA GLY A 76 -6.93 -0.77 8.91
C GLY A 76 -8.15 0.10 8.57
N LEU A 77 -8.14 1.37 8.97
CA LEU A 77 -9.20 2.31 8.64
C LEU A 77 -9.30 2.56 7.13
N TYR A 78 -8.16 2.69 6.44
CA TYR A 78 -8.12 2.82 4.99
C TYR A 78 -8.72 1.59 4.27
N TYR A 79 -8.55 0.39 4.82
CA TYR A 79 -9.10 -0.85 4.28
C TYR A 79 -10.62 -0.98 4.43
N GLN A 80 -11.23 -0.21 5.32
CA GLN A 80 -12.68 -0.16 5.51
C GLN A 80 -13.39 0.88 4.63
N LEU A 81 -12.66 1.76 3.94
CA LEU A 81 -13.28 2.79 3.12
C LEU A 81 -14.00 2.17 1.91
N PRO A 82 -15.21 2.65 1.54
CA PRO A 82 -15.81 2.30 0.26
C PRO A 82 -15.00 2.94 -0.88
N MET A 83 -15.00 2.30 -2.06
CA MET A 83 -14.34 2.82 -3.27
C MET A 83 -12.87 3.23 -3.06
N ARG A 84 -12.11 2.43 -2.29
CA ARG A 84 -10.68 2.68 -1.99
C ARG A 84 -9.81 3.06 -3.18
N PRO A 85 -9.98 2.47 -4.38
CA PRO A 85 -9.22 2.88 -5.57
C PRO A 85 -9.42 4.35 -5.94
N LEU A 86 -10.66 4.85 -5.85
CA LEU A 86 -10.98 6.24 -6.12
C LEU A 86 -10.38 7.15 -5.04
N VAL A 87 -10.45 6.75 -3.77
CA VAL A 87 -9.81 7.50 -2.67
C VAL A 87 -8.30 7.60 -2.89
N MET A 88 -7.63 6.51 -3.31
CA MET A 88 -6.21 6.52 -3.64
C MET A 88 -5.91 7.47 -4.79
N PHE A 89 -6.70 7.42 -5.87
CA PHE A 89 -6.56 8.32 -7.01
C PHE A 89 -6.69 9.78 -6.58
N MET A 90 -7.77 10.14 -5.89
CA MET A 90 -8.04 11.52 -5.46
C MET A 90 -6.98 12.02 -4.47
N GLY A 91 -6.53 11.16 -3.57
CA GLY A 91 -5.46 11.45 -2.63
C GLY A 91 -4.12 11.77 -3.31
N LEU A 92 -3.76 11.03 -4.36
CA LEU A 92 -2.53 11.27 -5.11
C LEU A 92 -2.66 12.42 -6.11
N TYR A 93 -3.75 12.45 -6.88
CA TYR A 93 -3.90 13.41 -7.96
C TYR A 93 -4.24 14.81 -7.44
N ILE A 94 -5.20 14.93 -6.53
CA ILE A 94 -5.63 16.22 -5.96
C ILE A 94 -4.88 16.52 -4.67
N GLY A 95 -4.93 15.59 -3.70
CA GLY A 95 -4.37 15.81 -2.36
C GLY A 95 -2.86 16.04 -2.36
N LYS A 96 -2.11 15.25 -3.15
CA LYS A 96 -0.66 15.42 -3.36
C LYS A 96 -0.32 16.32 -4.54
N ARG A 97 -1.31 16.96 -5.16
CA ARG A 97 -1.15 17.86 -6.32
C ARG A 97 -0.44 17.21 -7.51
N GLY A 98 -0.64 15.90 -7.73
CA GLY A 98 -0.08 15.19 -8.88
C GLY A 98 -0.52 15.75 -10.23
N PHE A 99 -1.60 16.55 -10.29
CA PHE A 99 -1.95 17.30 -11.50
C PHE A 99 -0.86 18.31 -11.93
N LEU A 100 -0.01 18.77 -11.01
CA LEU A 100 1.13 19.65 -11.33
C LEU A 100 2.22 18.92 -12.13
N ASP A 101 2.30 17.59 -12.00
CA ASP A 101 3.22 16.74 -12.77
C ASP A 101 2.63 16.34 -14.15
N GLY A 102 1.47 16.91 -14.51
CA GLY A 102 0.78 16.67 -15.77
C GLY A 102 0.48 15.19 -16.02
N ARG A 103 0.88 14.70 -17.21
CA ARG A 103 0.62 13.32 -17.63
C ARG A 103 1.27 12.30 -16.70
N ALA A 104 2.46 12.57 -16.17
CA ALA A 104 3.18 11.62 -15.33
C ALA A 104 2.45 11.39 -14.01
N GLY A 105 2.01 12.46 -13.35
CA GLY A 105 1.24 12.38 -12.11
C GLY A 105 -0.13 11.72 -12.30
N PHE A 106 -0.82 12.02 -13.41
CA PHE A 106 -2.07 11.35 -13.76
C PHE A 106 -1.91 9.85 -13.96
N VAL A 107 -0.93 9.42 -14.77
CA VAL A 107 -0.65 8.00 -15.02
C VAL A 107 -0.28 7.29 -13.72
N TYR A 108 0.56 7.90 -12.87
CA TYR A 108 0.94 7.33 -11.59
C TYR A 108 -0.27 7.14 -10.65
N ALA A 109 -1.15 8.14 -10.55
CA ALA A 109 -2.36 8.05 -9.75
C ALA A 109 -3.30 6.93 -10.26
N ILE A 110 -3.46 6.79 -11.58
CA ILE A 110 -4.23 5.68 -12.19
C ILE A 110 -3.61 4.34 -11.86
N LEU A 111 -2.30 4.17 -12.06
CA LEU A 111 -1.61 2.91 -11.77
C LEU A 111 -1.81 2.51 -10.30
N ARG A 112 -1.68 3.47 -9.37
CA ARG A 112 -1.97 3.23 -7.95
C ARG A 112 -3.43 2.84 -7.68
N ALA A 113 -4.38 3.45 -8.36
CA ALA A 113 -5.79 3.07 -8.25
C ALA A 113 -6.04 1.65 -8.79
N ILE A 114 -5.47 1.28 -9.94
CA ILE A 114 -5.55 -0.08 -10.50
C ILE A 114 -4.94 -1.09 -9.51
N TYR A 115 -3.79 -0.76 -8.92
CA TYR A 115 -3.18 -1.62 -7.91
C TYR A 115 -4.11 -1.86 -6.71
N GLU A 116 -4.70 -0.80 -6.16
CA GLU A 116 -5.67 -0.94 -5.07
C GLU A 116 -6.93 -1.72 -5.49
N TYR A 117 -7.37 -1.56 -6.73
CA TYR A 117 -8.51 -2.31 -7.24
C TYR A 117 -8.22 -3.81 -7.32
N MET A 118 -7.02 -4.19 -7.80
CA MET A 118 -6.59 -5.60 -7.77
C MET A 118 -6.56 -6.17 -6.33
N ILE A 119 -6.15 -5.39 -5.34
CA ILE A 119 -6.15 -5.83 -3.93
C ILE A 119 -7.58 -6.10 -3.46
N VAL A 120 -8.51 -5.18 -3.72
CA VAL A 120 -9.92 -5.31 -3.32
C VAL A 120 -10.53 -6.57 -3.92
N LEU A 121 -10.42 -6.75 -5.25
CA LEU A 121 -11.00 -7.91 -5.94
C LEU A 121 -10.44 -9.23 -5.41
N LYS A 122 -9.12 -9.33 -5.22
CA LYS A 122 -8.49 -10.55 -4.71
C LYS A 122 -8.85 -10.82 -3.24
N ALA A 123 -9.02 -9.79 -2.43
CA ALA A 123 -9.45 -9.95 -1.05
C ALA A 123 -10.91 -10.43 -0.96
N GLU A 124 -11.77 -9.94 -1.85
CA GLU A 124 -13.16 -10.41 -1.98
C GLU A 124 -13.21 -11.86 -2.48
N GLU A 125 -12.43 -12.21 -3.50
CA GLU A 125 -12.30 -13.59 -3.99
C GLU A 125 -11.89 -14.56 -2.88
N LEU A 126 -10.86 -14.21 -2.09
CA LEU A 126 -10.39 -15.05 -0.97
C LEU A 126 -11.44 -15.22 0.13
N ARG A 127 -12.30 -14.22 0.38
CA ARG A 127 -13.39 -14.31 1.37
C ARG A 127 -14.55 -15.17 0.90
N GLN A 128 -14.72 -15.36 -0.41
CA GLN A 128 -15.76 -16.22 -0.98
C GLN A 128 -15.32 -17.69 -1.07
N GLN A 129 -14.01 -17.95 -1.07
CA GLN A 129 -13.42 -19.28 -1.16
C GLN A 129 -13.20 -19.96 0.21
N GLY A 130 -13.28 -19.21 1.31
CA GLY A 130 -13.19 -19.72 2.68
C GLY A 130 -14.57 -19.87 3.31
#